data_AF-W9TIT7-F1
#
_entry.id   AF-W9TIT7-F1
#
_cell.length_a   1.000
_cell.length_b   1.000
_cell.length_c   1.000
_cell.angle_alpha   90.00
_cell.angle_beta   90.00
_cell.angle_gamma   90.00
#
_symmetry.space_group_name_H-M   'P 1'
#
loop_
_entity.id
_entity.type
_entity.pdbx_description
1 polymer ?
#
loop_
_entity_poly.entity_id
_entity_poly.type
_entity_poly.pdbx_seq_one_letter_code
_entity_poly.pdbx_strand_id
1 'polypeptide(L)'
;MRTPEEYAAGHLPDARSVPGGQLVQETDHYASVRGARVVLVDDDGVRANMSASWLAQMGWDVQVLDGLDRAAFSARGDWQAPLPPLPAAGTIDAHTLQQWQAAGDTLVLDFTASANYVRRHIPGAWWALRAQLPQALERLPRAERYVLTCGSSLLARLAVAELAELTGKPVLLLDGGTAAWIAAGLPTEEGETHLAVPRSDRYRRPYEGTDNPREAMQGYLDWEFGLVEQLRRDGTHGFHVV
;
A
#
# COMPACT_ATOMS: atom_id res chain seq x y z
N MET A 1 -12.66 0.50 -14.39
CA MET A 1 -13.97 1.08 -14.03
C MET A 1 -14.93 0.04 -13.47
N ARG A 2 -14.92 -1.17 -14.04
CA ARG A 2 -15.68 -2.34 -13.59
C ARG A 2 -15.25 -2.85 -12.21
N THR A 3 -15.99 -3.79 -11.63
CA THR A 3 -15.64 -4.35 -10.32
C THR A 3 -14.34 -5.16 -10.39
N PRO A 4 -13.65 -5.40 -9.25
CA PRO A 4 -12.46 -6.24 -9.21
C PRO A 4 -12.71 -7.66 -9.74
N GLU A 5 -13.90 -8.22 -9.51
CA GLU A 5 -14.27 -9.55 -9.97
C GLU A 5 -14.42 -9.60 -11.49
N GLU A 6 -15.08 -8.61 -12.10
CA GLU A 6 -15.18 -8.49 -13.55
C GLU A 6 -13.82 -8.27 -14.21
N TYR A 7 -12.95 -7.49 -13.57
CA TYR A 7 -11.56 -7.34 -14.01
C TYR A 7 -10.84 -8.68 -13.97
N ALA A 8 -10.82 -9.38 -12.84
CA ALA A 8 -10.12 -10.66 -12.69
C ALA A 8 -10.65 -11.74 -13.65
N ALA A 9 -11.95 -11.71 -13.95
CA ALA A 9 -12.59 -12.61 -14.90
C ALA A 9 -12.17 -12.36 -16.36
N GLY A 10 -11.74 -11.15 -16.72
CA GLY A 10 -11.29 -10.81 -18.06
C GLY A 10 -11.09 -9.31 -18.24
N HIS A 11 -9.90 -8.86 -18.63
CA HIS A 11 -9.56 -7.44 -18.81
C HIS A 11 -8.68 -7.22 -20.05
N LEU A 12 -8.59 -5.97 -20.49
CA LEU A 12 -7.63 -5.58 -21.52
C LEU A 12 -6.21 -5.78 -20.99
N PRO A 13 -5.27 -6.30 -21.80
CA PRO A 13 -3.85 -6.32 -21.44
C PRO A 13 -3.37 -4.95 -20.96
N ASP A 14 -2.49 -4.94 -19.96
CA ASP A 14 -1.89 -3.75 -19.34
C ASP A 14 -2.87 -2.79 -18.63
N ALA A 15 -4.18 -3.05 -18.66
CA ALA A 15 -5.15 -2.25 -17.93
C ALA A 15 -4.99 -2.46 -16.42
N ARG A 16 -5.06 -1.37 -15.65
CA ARG A 16 -5.11 -1.41 -14.18
C ARG A 16 -6.56 -1.45 -13.70
N SER A 17 -6.85 -2.31 -12.72
CA SER A 17 -8.16 -2.32 -12.08
C SER A 17 -8.32 -1.11 -11.15
N VAL A 18 -9.26 -0.22 -11.50
CA VAL A 18 -9.71 0.88 -10.65
C VAL A 18 -11.23 1.01 -10.79
N PRO A 19 -12.03 0.65 -9.77
CA PRO A 19 -13.48 0.85 -9.80
C PRO A 19 -13.84 2.32 -9.94
N GLY A 20 -14.92 2.62 -10.69
CA GLY A 20 -15.17 3.99 -11.15
C GLY A 20 -15.32 5.04 -10.04
N GLY A 21 -16.09 4.74 -8.99
CA GLY A 21 -16.23 5.64 -7.84
C GLY A 21 -14.89 5.91 -7.12
N GLN A 22 -14.06 4.88 -6.98
CA GLN A 22 -12.74 5.01 -6.35
C GLN A 22 -11.76 5.82 -7.20
N LEU A 23 -11.82 5.68 -8.53
CA LEU A 23 -11.00 6.52 -9.41
C LEU A 23 -11.35 8.00 -9.26
N VAL A 24 -12.64 8.34 -9.12
CA VAL A 24 -13.07 9.74 -8.94
C VAL A 24 -12.70 10.25 -7.55
N GLN A 25 -12.82 9.41 -6.51
CA GLN A 25 -12.57 9.82 -5.13
C GLN A 25 -11.08 9.91 -4.76
N GLU A 26 -10.26 9.01 -5.29
CA GLU A 26 -8.82 8.90 -4.98
C GLU A 26 -7.97 9.01 -6.25
N THR A 27 -8.30 9.95 -7.15
CA THR A 27 -7.67 10.05 -8.49
C THR A 27 -6.15 10.11 -8.43
N ASP A 28 -5.59 10.82 -7.45
CA ASP A 28 -4.16 11.03 -7.25
C ASP A 28 -3.38 9.72 -6.95
N HIS A 29 -4.04 8.70 -6.39
CA HIS A 29 -3.45 7.38 -6.17
C HIS A 29 -3.19 6.59 -7.47
N TYR A 30 -3.88 6.95 -8.55
CA TYR A 30 -3.86 6.22 -9.82
C TYR A 30 -3.30 7.05 -10.98
N ALA A 31 -3.57 8.35 -10.96
CA ALA A 31 -3.09 9.35 -11.93
C ALA A 31 -2.31 10.44 -11.18
N SER A 32 -1.10 10.11 -10.73
CA SER A 32 -0.29 11.04 -9.92
C SER A 32 0.42 12.12 -10.75
N VAL A 33 0.45 11.99 -12.08
CA VAL A 33 1.02 12.98 -12.99
C VAL A 33 -0.09 13.90 -13.49
N ARG A 34 -0.20 15.11 -12.93
CA ARG A 34 -1.18 16.11 -13.39
C ARG A 34 -0.95 16.45 -14.85
N GLY A 35 -2.02 16.45 -15.65
CA GLY A 35 -1.96 16.65 -17.10
C GLY A 35 -1.68 15.38 -17.90
N ALA A 36 -1.53 14.22 -17.25
CA ALA A 36 -1.50 12.94 -17.95
C ALA A 36 -2.84 12.63 -18.61
N ARG A 37 -2.77 11.78 -19.65
CA ARG A 37 -3.94 11.22 -20.31
C ARG A 37 -4.45 10.00 -19.57
N VAL A 38 -5.76 9.91 -19.41
CA VAL A 38 -6.45 8.78 -18.78
C VAL A 38 -7.39 8.14 -19.81
N VAL A 39 -7.28 6.84 -20.03
CA VAL A 39 -8.19 6.08 -20.90
C VAL A 39 -9.00 5.13 -20.04
N LEU A 40 -10.33 5.24 -20.11
CA LEU A 40 -11.25 4.45 -19.31
C LEU A 40 -11.89 3.34 -20.13
N VAL A 41 -12.08 2.20 -19.48
CA VAL A 41 -12.61 0.98 -20.08
C VAL A 41 -13.75 0.44 -19.23
N ASP A 42 -14.87 0.17 -19.89
CA ASP A 42 -15.97 -0.65 -19.40
C ASP A 42 -16.45 -1.61 -20.51
N ASP A 43 -17.51 -2.37 -20.21
CA ASP A 43 -18.20 -3.28 -21.13
C ASP A 43 -19.71 -3.00 -21.19
N ASP A 44 -20.16 -1.89 -20.60
CA ASP A 44 -21.59 -1.51 -20.51
C ASP A 44 -21.89 -0.12 -21.08
N GLY A 45 -20.86 0.65 -21.47
CA GLY A 45 -21.01 2.00 -22.01
C GLY A 45 -21.54 3.02 -21.00
N VAL A 46 -21.57 2.70 -19.70
CA VAL A 46 -22.11 3.58 -18.66
C VAL A 46 -21.02 3.97 -17.68
N ARG A 47 -20.30 3.00 -17.11
CA ARG A 47 -19.37 3.22 -15.99
C ARG A 47 -18.20 4.10 -16.39
N ALA A 48 -17.60 3.85 -17.55
CA ALA A 48 -16.52 4.65 -18.10
C ALA A 48 -17.01 6.06 -18.47
N ASN A 49 -18.17 6.18 -19.12
CA ASN A 49 -18.74 7.49 -19.48
C ASN A 49 -19.04 8.36 -18.25
N MET A 50 -19.70 7.79 -17.24
CA MET A 50 -20.03 8.51 -16.00
C MET A 50 -18.79 8.94 -15.23
N SER A 51 -17.76 8.09 -15.13
CA SER A 51 -16.52 8.49 -14.46
C SER A 51 -15.66 9.44 -15.30
N ALA A 52 -15.67 9.32 -16.63
CA ALA A 52 -14.98 10.24 -17.51
C ALA A 52 -15.53 11.66 -17.39
N SER A 53 -16.85 11.82 -17.27
CA SER A 53 -17.45 13.16 -17.11
C SER A 53 -16.97 13.85 -15.82
N TRP A 54 -16.81 13.13 -14.71
CA TRP A 54 -16.23 13.67 -13.48
C TRP A 54 -14.75 14.02 -13.63
N LEU A 55 -13.95 13.15 -14.25
CA LEU A 55 -12.52 13.41 -14.49
C LEU A 55 -12.31 14.62 -15.40
N ALA A 56 -13.13 14.76 -16.45
CA ALA A 56 -13.10 15.92 -17.35
C ALA A 56 -13.41 17.23 -16.60
N GLN A 57 -14.44 17.23 -15.76
CA GLN A 57 -14.78 18.35 -14.87
C GLN A 57 -13.65 18.69 -13.89
N MET A 58 -12.86 17.69 -13.47
CA MET A 58 -11.63 17.86 -12.68
C MET A 58 -10.39 18.22 -13.52
N GLY A 59 -10.56 18.54 -14.81
CA GLY A 59 -9.50 19.05 -15.69
C GLY A 59 -8.53 17.99 -16.23
N TRP A 60 -8.93 16.72 -16.29
CA TRP A 60 -8.13 15.64 -16.88
C TRP A 60 -8.36 15.50 -18.40
N ASP A 61 -7.29 15.20 -19.17
CA ASP A 61 -7.42 14.68 -20.53
C ASP A 61 -7.87 13.22 -20.44
N VAL A 62 -9.19 13.00 -20.53
CA VAL A 62 -9.81 11.70 -20.34
C VAL A 62 -10.54 11.26 -21.60
N GLN A 63 -10.38 9.99 -21.96
CA GLN A 63 -11.00 9.35 -23.12
C GLN A 63 -11.70 8.06 -22.69
N VAL A 64 -12.81 7.72 -23.34
CA VAL A 64 -13.49 6.42 -23.18
C VAL A 64 -13.12 5.57 -24.39
N LEU A 65 -12.75 4.31 -24.14
CA LEU A 65 -12.37 3.38 -25.21
C LEU A 65 -13.62 2.67 -25.76
N ASP A 66 -14.04 3.09 -26.96
CA ASP A 66 -15.20 2.53 -27.66
C ASP A 66 -14.85 1.30 -28.52
N GLY A 67 -15.89 0.59 -28.96
CA GLY A 67 -15.76 -0.47 -29.98
C GLY A 67 -15.12 -1.76 -29.47
N LEU A 68 -15.11 -1.99 -28.15
CA LEU A 68 -14.58 -3.19 -27.54
C LEU A 68 -15.53 -4.38 -27.72
N ASP A 69 -15.00 -5.49 -28.20
CA ASP A 69 -15.69 -6.77 -28.17
C ASP A 69 -15.23 -7.63 -26.98
N ARG A 70 -15.88 -8.79 -26.78
CA ARG A 70 -15.51 -9.71 -25.70
C ARG A 70 -14.09 -10.27 -25.84
N ALA A 71 -13.54 -10.34 -27.05
CA ALA A 71 -12.21 -10.88 -27.28
C ALA A 71 -11.10 -9.93 -26.82
N ALA A 72 -11.38 -8.62 -26.76
CA ALA A 72 -10.47 -7.62 -26.19
C ALA A 72 -10.14 -7.87 -24.71
N PHE A 73 -11.07 -8.47 -23.94
CA PHE A 73 -10.91 -8.80 -22.51
C PHE A 73 -10.19 -10.14 -22.29
N SER A 74 -8.97 -10.23 -22.82
CA SER A 74 -8.20 -11.49 -22.94
C SER A 74 -7.34 -11.83 -21.73
N ALA A 75 -6.85 -10.84 -20.99
CA ALA A 75 -6.04 -11.04 -19.79
C ALA A 75 -6.91 -11.40 -18.57
N ARG A 76 -6.38 -12.16 -17.61
CA ARG A 76 -7.14 -12.69 -16.45
C ARG A 76 -6.30 -12.61 -15.18
N GLY A 77 -6.97 -12.62 -14.03
CA GLY A 77 -6.35 -12.54 -12.71
C GLY A 77 -6.16 -11.11 -12.21
N ASP A 78 -5.45 -10.96 -11.10
CA ASP A 78 -5.23 -9.67 -10.47
C ASP A 78 -4.19 -8.82 -11.21
N TRP A 79 -4.34 -7.50 -11.09
CA TRP A 79 -3.39 -6.55 -11.66
C TRP A 79 -1.98 -6.77 -11.07
N GLN A 80 -1.00 -6.90 -11.95
CA GLN A 80 0.40 -6.99 -11.57
C GLN A 80 1.04 -5.61 -11.69
N ALA A 81 1.44 -5.03 -10.54
CA ALA A 81 2.11 -3.75 -10.54
C ALA A 81 3.48 -3.84 -11.23
N PRO A 82 3.84 -2.89 -12.12
CA PRO A 82 5.19 -2.84 -12.66
C PRO A 82 6.17 -2.51 -11.53
N LEU A 83 7.19 -3.35 -11.38
CA LEU A 83 8.24 -3.19 -10.37
C LEU A 83 9.58 -2.89 -11.02
N PRO A 84 10.44 -2.06 -10.39
CA PRO A 84 11.83 -1.97 -10.80
C PRO A 84 12.56 -3.29 -10.51
N PRO A 85 13.77 -3.50 -11.07
CA PRO A 85 14.63 -4.60 -10.66
C PRO A 85 14.82 -4.62 -9.14
N LEU A 86 14.51 -5.76 -8.52
CA LEU A 86 14.60 -5.90 -7.07
C LEU A 86 16.05 -6.18 -6.64
N PRO A 87 16.52 -5.57 -5.53
CA PRO A 87 17.87 -5.82 -5.04
C PRO A 87 18.02 -7.26 -4.55
N ALA A 88 19.21 -7.81 -4.76
CA ALA A 88 19.58 -9.12 -4.24
C ALA A 88 19.59 -9.08 -2.70
N ALA A 89 19.11 -10.15 -2.07
CA ALA A 89 19.12 -10.31 -0.62
C ALA A 89 19.29 -11.79 -0.29
N GLY A 90 20.15 -12.10 0.68
CA GLY A 90 20.21 -13.44 1.26
C GLY A 90 18.90 -13.77 1.96
N THR A 91 18.41 -15.00 1.81
CA THR A 91 17.12 -15.43 2.36
C THR A 91 17.27 -16.50 3.42
N ILE A 92 16.27 -16.58 4.30
CA ILE A 92 16.13 -17.62 5.32
C ILE A 92 14.68 -18.12 5.32
N ASP A 93 14.46 -19.41 5.54
CA ASP A 93 13.12 -19.98 5.67
C ASP A 93 12.55 -19.76 7.09
N ALA A 94 11.23 -19.94 7.22
CA ALA A 94 10.51 -19.66 8.46
C ALA A 94 10.92 -20.59 9.63
N HIS A 95 11.21 -21.87 9.38
CA HIS A 95 11.61 -22.79 10.44
C HIS A 95 13.01 -22.49 10.94
N THR A 96 13.95 -22.14 10.04
CA THR A 96 15.28 -21.70 10.45
C THR A 96 15.20 -20.39 11.25
N LEU A 97 14.36 -19.43 10.85
CA LEU A 97 14.13 -18.22 11.64
C LEU A 97 13.61 -18.54 13.05
N GLN A 98 12.65 -19.45 13.18
CA GLN A 98 12.13 -19.87 14.49
C GLN A 98 13.23 -20.43 15.41
N GLN A 99 14.11 -21.26 14.85
CA GLN A 99 15.25 -21.82 15.60
C GLN A 99 16.22 -20.72 16.06
N TRP A 100 16.48 -19.72 15.20
CA TRP A 100 17.38 -18.60 15.53
C TRP A 100 16.78 -17.67 16.58
N GLN A 101 15.47 -17.42 16.55
CA GLN A 101 14.80 -16.66 17.61
C GLN A 101 14.94 -17.33 18.98
N ALA A 102 14.90 -18.66 19.05
CA ALA A 102 15.09 -19.41 20.29
C ALA A 102 16.54 -19.32 20.83
N ALA A 103 17.53 -19.07 19.98
CA ALA A 103 18.92 -18.85 20.38
C ALA A 103 19.18 -17.43 20.93
N GLY A 104 18.30 -16.46 20.64
CA GLY A 104 18.32 -15.12 21.22
C GLY A 104 19.31 -14.13 20.60
N ASP A 105 19.93 -14.47 19.46
CA ASP A 105 20.93 -13.63 18.77
C ASP A 105 20.36 -12.84 17.57
N THR A 106 19.07 -13.04 17.27
CA THR A 106 18.41 -12.60 16.04
C THR A 106 17.26 -11.66 16.34
N LEU A 107 17.24 -10.48 15.70
CA LEU A 107 16.13 -9.54 15.77
C LEU A 107 15.33 -9.54 14.46
N VAL A 108 14.00 -9.60 14.57
CA VAL A 108 13.10 -9.54 13.41
C VAL A 108 12.52 -8.14 13.27
N LEU A 109 12.62 -7.54 12.09
CA LEU A 109 11.98 -6.27 11.76
C LEU A 109 10.84 -6.47 10.77
N ASP A 110 9.64 -6.00 11.12
CA ASP A 110 8.44 -6.04 10.28
C ASP A 110 8.17 -4.67 9.65
N PHE A 111 8.18 -4.62 8.32
CA PHE A 111 7.93 -3.41 7.51
C PHE A 111 6.51 -3.38 6.93
N THR A 112 5.62 -4.27 7.33
CA THR A 112 4.20 -4.19 6.94
C THR A 112 3.54 -2.91 7.50
N ALA A 113 2.36 -2.56 6.99
CA ALA A 113 1.58 -1.45 7.57
C ALA A 113 1.32 -1.72 9.06
N SER A 114 1.38 -0.69 9.91
CA SER A 114 1.24 -0.86 11.36
C SER A 114 -0.06 -1.57 11.75
N ALA A 115 -1.14 -1.31 11.02
CA ALA A 115 -2.41 -1.99 11.21
C ALA A 115 -2.33 -3.51 10.97
N ASN A 116 -1.52 -3.96 10.00
CA ASN A 116 -1.32 -5.39 9.73
C ASN A 116 -0.45 -6.03 10.81
N TYR A 117 0.60 -5.33 11.27
CA TYR A 117 1.42 -5.78 12.39
C TYR A 117 0.56 -5.98 13.63
N VAL A 118 -0.20 -4.96 14.04
CA VAL A 118 -1.11 -5.03 15.20
C VAL A 118 -2.13 -6.17 15.04
N ARG A 119 -2.61 -6.42 13.83
CA ARG A 119 -3.54 -7.52 13.58
C ARG A 119 -2.88 -8.88 13.76
N ARG A 120 -1.67 -9.09 13.23
CA ARG A 120 -0.93 -10.35 13.33
C ARG A 120 0.52 -10.20 12.85
N HIS A 121 1.48 -10.61 13.67
CA HIS A 121 2.92 -10.57 13.34
C HIS A 121 3.67 -11.78 13.90
N ILE A 122 4.96 -11.91 13.50
CA ILE A 122 5.88 -12.92 14.02
C ILE A 122 6.21 -12.59 15.49
N PRO A 123 6.19 -13.56 16.43
CA PRO A 123 6.47 -13.28 17.83
C PRO A 123 7.82 -12.58 18.05
N GLY A 124 7.82 -11.54 18.87
CA GLY A 124 9.01 -10.73 19.16
C GLY A 124 9.53 -9.86 18.00
N ALA A 125 8.81 -9.80 16.87
CA ALA A 125 9.16 -8.88 15.78
C ALA A 125 8.94 -7.42 16.18
N TRP A 126 9.85 -6.54 15.77
CA TRP A 126 9.73 -5.10 15.95
C TRP A 126 9.17 -4.46 14.70
N TRP A 127 8.05 -3.75 14.83
CA TRP A 127 7.52 -2.94 13.74
C TRP A 127 8.40 -1.72 13.52
N ALA A 128 8.80 -1.47 12.27
CA ALA A 128 9.65 -0.35 11.90
C ALA A 128 9.15 0.34 10.62
N LEU A 129 9.32 1.65 10.56
CA LEU A 129 9.15 2.44 9.33
C LEU A 129 10.47 2.50 8.57
N ARG A 130 10.47 2.05 7.32
CA ARG A 130 11.66 2.13 6.45
C ARG A 130 12.22 3.55 6.37
N ALA A 131 11.35 4.55 6.21
CA ALA A 131 11.74 5.96 6.12
C ALA A 131 12.33 6.54 7.43
N GLN A 132 12.25 5.81 8.54
CA GLN A 132 12.75 6.21 9.85
C GLN A 132 13.71 5.16 10.44
N LEU A 133 14.40 4.40 9.59
CA LEU A 133 15.33 3.36 10.03
C LEU A 133 16.38 3.87 11.01
N PRO A 134 17.06 5.01 10.78
CA PRO A 134 18.02 5.54 11.76
C PRO A 134 17.40 5.76 13.15
N GLN A 135 16.20 6.33 13.23
CA GLN A 135 15.49 6.57 14.49
C GLN A 135 15.00 5.26 15.13
N ALA A 136 14.55 4.31 14.32
CA ALA A 136 14.15 2.99 14.79
C ALA A 136 15.31 2.29 15.50
N LEU A 137 16.52 2.32 14.90
CA LEU A 137 17.74 1.69 15.44
C LEU A 137 18.11 2.19 16.84
N GLU A 138 17.79 3.45 17.18
CA GLU A 138 18.05 4.01 18.53
C GLU A 138 17.27 3.27 19.64
N ARG A 139 16.15 2.62 19.29
CA ARG A 139 15.28 1.90 20.24
C ARG A 139 15.43 0.39 20.18
N LEU A 140 16.00 -0.15 19.11
CA LEU A 140 16.10 -1.59 18.95
C LEU A 140 17.07 -2.20 19.98
N PRO A 141 16.80 -3.41 20.48
CA PRO A 141 17.77 -4.16 21.25
C PRO A 141 19.00 -4.48 20.39
N ARG A 142 20.15 -4.69 21.05
CA ARG A 142 21.36 -5.17 20.37
C ARG A 142 21.11 -6.58 19.84
N ALA A 143 21.50 -6.81 18.58
CA ALA A 143 21.40 -8.11 17.93
C ALA A 143 22.71 -8.45 17.21
N GLU A 144 22.98 -9.73 17.03
CA GLU A 144 24.12 -10.19 16.22
C GLU A 144 23.77 -10.21 14.73
N ARG A 145 22.49 -10.38 14.41
CA ARG A 145 21.94 -10.39 13.05
C ARG A 145 20.49 -9.91 13.02
N TYR A 146 20.03 -9.48 11.84
CA TYR A 146 18.66 -9.05 11.60
C TYR A 146 17.98 -9.90 10.53
N VAL A 147 16.69 -10.17 10.70
CA VAL A 147 15.84 -10.78 9.67
C VAL A 147 14.68 -9.84 9.37
N LEU A 148 14.53 -9.46 8.10
CA LEU A 148 13.50 -8.52 7.67
C LEU A 148 12.29 -9.29 7.13
N THR A 149 11.11 -8.81 7.47
CA THR A 149 9.85 -9.33 6.95
C THR A 149 8.88 -8.19 6.61
N CYS A 150 7.92 -8.52 5.79
CA CYS A 150 6.65 -7.81 5.64
C CYS A 150 5.63 -8.86 5.18
N GLY A 151 4.42 -8.48 4.74
CA GLY A 151 3.41 -9.43 4.29
C GLY A 151 3.94 -10.53 3.35
N SER A 152 4.65 -10.14 2.28
CA SER A 152 5.16 -11.04 1.22
C SER A 152 6.68 -10.98 1.00
N SER A 153 7.44 -10.36 1.91
CA SER A 153 8.87 -9.99 1.78
C SER A 153 9.21 -8.88 0.77
N LEU A 154 8.28 -8.42 -0.07
CA LEU A 154 8.56 -7.45 -1.14
C LEU A 154 9.12 -6.11 -0.64
N LEU A 155 8.45 -5.46 0.31
CA LEU A 155 8.91 -4.17 0.85
C LEU A 155 10.16 -4.34 1.70
N ALA A 156 10.21 -5.39 2.52
CA ALA A 156 11.35 -5.69 3.38
C ALA A 156 12.65 -5.91 2.58
N ARG A 157 12.56 -6.52 1.39
CA ARG A 157 13.71 -6.68 0.48
C ARG A 157 14.40 -5.37 0.17
N LEU A 158 13.64 -4.28 0.03
CA LEU A 158 14.18 -2.97 -0.30
C LEU A 158 14.97 -2.34 0.87
N ALA A 159 14.79 -2.83 2.09
CA ALA A 159 15.44 -2.32 3.30
C ALA A 159 16.71 -3.10 3.70
N VAL A 160 17.01 -4.25 3.05
CA VAL A 160 18.12 -5.13 3.44
C VAL A 160 19.47 -4.43 3.38
N ALA A 161 19.80 -3.81 2.24
CA ALA A 161 21.09 -3.16 2.05
C ALA A 161 21.26 -1.95 2.99
N GLU A 162 20.21 -1.13 3.12
CA GLU A 162 20.19 0.06 3.99
C GLU A 162 20.43 -0.33 5.45
N LEU A 163 19.74 -1.36 5.96
CA LEU A 163 19.93 -1.81 7.34
C LEU A 163 21.32 -2.43 7.55
N ALA A 164 21.84 -3.19 6.58
CA ALA A 164 23.18 -3.79 6.67
C ALA A 164 24.25 -2.70 6.75
N GLU A 165 24.12 -1.63 5.96
CA GLU A 165 25.02 -0.48 6.01
C GLU A 165 24.94 0.26 7.34
N LEU A 166 23.73 0.56 7.83
CA LEU A 166 23.54 1.29 9.09
C LEU A 166 24.02 0.53 10.33
N THR A 167 23.91 -0.80 10.31
CA THR A 167 24.22 -1.63 11.50
C THR A 167 25.60 -2.29 11.44
N GLY A 168 26.16 -2.47 10.24
CA GLY A 168 27.36 -3.28 10.03
C GLY A 168 27.15 -4.76 10.41
N LYS A 169 25.90 -5.23 10.49
CA LYS A 169 25.53 -6.60 10.88
C LYS A 169 25.00 -7.41 9.69
N PRO A 170 25.03 -8.75 9.76
CA PRO A 170 24.31 -9.60 8.83
C PRO A 170 22.81 -9.28 8.82
N VAL A 171 22.25 -9.08 7.62
CA VAL A 171 20.83 -8.86 7.40
C VAL A 171 20.33 -9.85 6.36
N LEU A 172 19.31 -10.64 6.71
CA LEU A 172 18.64 -11.57 5.81
C LEU A 172 17.17 -11.18 5.63
N LEU A 173 16.57 -11.71 4.58
CA LEU A 173 15.16 -11.57 4.28
C LEU A 173 14.43 -12.88 4.59
N LEU A 174 13.31 -12.82 5.30
CA LEU A 174 12.44 -13.98 5.46
C LEU A 174 11.79 -14.33 4.12
N ASP A 175 12.06 -15.55 3.64
CA ASP A 175 11.50 -16.02 2.37
C ASP A 175 9.97 -16.13 2.45
N GLY A 176 9.27 -15.53 1.48
CA GLY A 176 7.82 -15.39 1.47
C GLY A 176 7.21 -14.51 2.58
N GLY A 177 8.04 -13.92 3.45
CA GLY A 177 7.62 -12.99 4.51
C GLY A 177 6.70 -13.60 5.58
N THR A 178 5.95 -12.74 6.25
CA THR A 178 5.05 -13.14 7.35
C THR A 178 3.96 -14.10 6.84
N ALA A 179 3.54 -13.99 5.58
CA ALA A 179 2.61 -14.94 4.97
C ALA A 179 3.16 -16.39 4.95
N ALA A 180 4.43 -16.59 4.61
CA ALA A 180 5.06 -17.90 4.62
C ALA A 180 5.24 -18.46 6.05
N TRP A 181 5.57 -17.59 7.02
CA TRP A 181 5.61 -17.96 8.43
C TRP A 181 4.26 -18.53 8.92
N ILE A 182 3.17 -17.85 8.58
CA ILE A 182 1.80 -18.29 8.91
C ILE A 182 1.45 -19.59 8.16
N ALA A 183 1.80 -19.69 6.89
CA ALA A 183 1.56 -20.90 6.09
C ALA A 183 2.32 -22.12 6.62
N ALA A 184 3.47 -21.92 7.27
CA ALA A 184 4.24 -22.95 7.96
C ALA A 184 3.62 -23.38 9.32
N GLY A 185 2.48 -22.79 9.72
CA GLY A 185 1.79 -23.13 10.97
C GLY A 185 2.53 -22.66 12.23
N LEU A 186 3.45 -21.69 12.09
CA LEU A 186 4.22 -21.15 13.20
C LEU A 186 3.39 -20.14 14.02
N PRO A 187 3.66 -19.99 15.33
CA PRO A 187 2.88 -19.12 16.21
C PRO A 187 2.97 -17.65 15.80
N THR A 188 1.95 -16.86 16.11
CA THR A 188 1.89 -15.42 15.84
C THR A 188 1.49 -14.63 17.08
N GLU A 189 1.85 -13.36 17.12
CA GLU A 189 1.41 -12.37 18.12
C GLU A 189 0.45 -11.34 17.50
N GLU A 190 -0.33 -10.68 18.36
CA GLU A 190 -1.26 -9.61 18.01
C GLU A 190 -1.05 -8.43 18.98
N GLY A 191 -1.50 -7.24 18.59
CA GLY A 191 -1.37 -6.02 19.38
C GLY A 191 -0.09 -5.21 19.07
N GLU A 192 0.08 -4.13 19.83
CA GLU A 192 1.24 -3.23 19.73
C GLU A 192 2.38 -3.71 20.64
N THR A 193 2.96 -4.88 20.34
CA THR A 193 3.98 -5.50 21.20
C THR A 193 5.30 -4.73 21.18
N HIS A 194 5.87 -4.48 20.00
CA HIS A 194 7.15 -3.81 19.82
C HIS A 194 7.14 -2.78 18.67
N LEU A 195 6.96 -1.51 19.00
CA LEU A 195 7.00 -0.41 18.05
C LEU A 195 8.35 0.33 18.12
N ALA A 196 9.18 0.21 17.08
CA ALA A 196 10.47 0.90 17.02
C ALA A 196 10.32 2.42 16.86
N VAL A 197 9.21 2.86 16.28
CA VAL A 197 8.82 4.27 16.11
C VAL A 197 7.31 4.43 16.32
N PRO A 198 6.80 5.66 16.57
CA PRO A 198 5.36 5.90 16.63
C PRO A 198 4.66 5.54 15.30
N ARG A 199 3.40 5.08 15.40
CA ARG A 199 2.59 4.76 14.22
C ARG A 199 2.13 6.02 13.49
N SER A 200 2.84 6.37 12.44
CA SER A 200 2.55 7.52 11.57
C SER A 200 2.41 7.14 10.08
N ASP A 201 2.31 5.84 9.79
CA ASP A 201 2.26 5.28 8.43
C ASP A 201 0.91 5.45 7.73
N ARG A 202 -0.15 5.75 8.49
CA ARG A 202 -1.51 5.92 7.98
C ARG A 202 -2.18 7.13 8.60
N TYR A 203 -2.72 8.00 7.75
CA TYR A 203 -3.67 9.03 8.20
C TYR A 203 -4.96 8.37 8.67
N ARG A 204 -5.36 8.66 9.91
CA ARG A 204 -6.64 8.19 10.46
C ARG A 204 -7.78 9.03 9.85
N ARG A 205 -8.34 8.53 8.75
CA ARG A 205 -9.46 9.15 8.03
C ARG A 205 -10.69 9.23 8.94
N PRO A 206 -11.21 10.43 9.28
CA PRO A 206 -12.34 10.58 10.20
C PRO A 206 -13.64 9.95 9.70
N TYR A 207 -13.75 9.75 8.38
CA TYR A 207 -14.89 9.15 7.69
C TYR A 207 -14.79 7.62 7.51
N GLU A 208 -13.73 6.97 8.01
CA GLU A 208 -13.58 5.51 7.98
C GLU A 208 -13.71 4.89 9.37
N GLY A 209 -14.46 3.80 9.49
CA GLY A 209 -14.69 3.09 10.75
C GLY A 209 -15.77 3.75 11.63
N THR A 210 -15.92 3.27 12.86
CA THR A 210 -16.98 3.70 13.80
C THR A 210 -16.43 4.17 15.14
N ASP A 211 -15.11 4.29 15.27
CA ASP A 211 -14.37 4.55 16.50
C ASP A 211 -13.71 5.94 16.54
N ASN A 212 -13.94 6.78 15.53
CA ASN A 212 -13.48 8.16 15.54
C ASN A 212 -14.29 9.01 16.53
N PRO A 213 -13.64 9.93 17.27
CA PRO A 213 -14.36 10.84 18.15
C PRO A 213 -15.23 11.82 17.33
N ARG A 214 -16.36 12.23 17.90
CA ARG A 214 -17.34 13.10 17.21
C ARG A 214 -16.73 14.43 16.79
N GLU A 215 -15.80 14.94 17.59
CA GLU A 215 -15.07 16.18 17.34
C GLU A 215 -14.20 16.09 16.09
N ALA A 216 -13.57 14.93 15.84
CA ALA A 216 -12.78 14.72 14.62
C ALA A 216 -13.66 14.60 13.39
N MET A 217 -14.82 13.94 13.51
CA MET A 217 -15.82 13.88 12.43
C MET A 217 -16.36 15.27 12.09
N GLN A 218 -16.69 16.08 13.10
CA GLN A 218 -17.14 17.46 12.90
C GLN A 218 -16.04 18.31 12.26
N GLY A 219 -14.81 18.22 12.76
CA GLY A 219 -13.67 18.96 12.20
C GLY A 219 -13.38 18.60 10.74
N TYR A 220 -13.65 17.36 10.32
CA TYR A 220 -13.56 16.96 8.92
C TYR A 220 -14.60 17.67 8.04
N LEU A 221 -15.85 17.76 8.49
CA LEU A 221 -16.91 18.49 7.77
C LEU A 221 -16.61 20.00 7.70
N ASP A 222 -16.11 20.58 8.80
CA ASP A 222 -15.72 21.98 8.84
C ASP A 222 -14.56 22.28 7.88
N TRP A 223 -13.62 21.34 7.74
CA TRP A 223 -12.55 21.40 6.75
C TRP A 223 -13.07 21.34 5.31
N GLU A 224 -13.97 20.39 5.00
CA GLU A 224 -14.58 20.24 3.68
C GLU A 224 -15.33 21.51 3.25
N PHE A 225 -16.06 22.14 4.17
CA PHE A 225 -16.76 23.40 3.91
C PHE A 225 -15.83 24.52 3.43
N GLY A 226 -14.58 24.54 3.92
CA GLY A 226 -13.57 25.52 3.55
C GLY A 226 -12.85 25.25 2.23
N LEU A 227 -13.07 24.10 1.57
CA LEU A 227 -12.28 23.70 0.40
C LEU A 227 -12.50 24.59 -0.83
N VAL A 228 -13.73 25.06 -1.07
CA VAL A 228 -14.02 25.93 -2.22
C VAL A 228 -13.24 27.25 -2.14
N GLU A 229 -13.10 27.82 -0.94
CA GLU A 229 -12.28 29.01 -0.73
C GLU A 229 -10.80 28.71 -0.97
N GLN A 230 -10.32 27.55 -0.50
CA GLN A 230 -8.94 27.12 -0.73
C GLN A 230 -8.65 26.94 -2.23
N LEU A 231 -9.56 26.33 -2.99
CA LEU A 231 -9.45 26.19 -4.44
C LEU A 231 -9.34 27.55 -5.13
N ARG A 232 -10.16 28.54 -4.74
CA ARG A 232 -10.09 29.89 -5.31
C ARG A 232 -8.73 30.55 -5.05
N ARG A 233 -8.18 30.38 -3.84
CA ARG A 233 -6.88 30.94 -3.48
C ARG A 233 -5.72 30.27 -4.21
N ASP A 234 -5.81 28.96 -4.40
CA ASP A 234 -4.82 28.20 -5.18
C ASP A 234 -4.84 28.60 -6.65
N GLY A 235 -6.02 28.61 -7.27
CA GLY A 235 -6.22 29.10 -8.63
C GLY A 235 -5.61 28.25 -9.74
N THR A 236 -5.13 27.03 -9.44
CA THR A 236 -4.47 26.14 -10.43
C THR A 236 -5.28 24.90 -10.80
N HIS A 237 -6.43 24.67 -10.14
CA HIS A 237 -7.21 23.45 -10.30
C HIS A 237 -7.78 23.26 -11.72
N GLY A 238 -8.22 24.32 -12.39
CA GLY A 238 -8.83 24.23 -13.74
C GLY A 238 -10.15 23.46 -13.78
N PHE A 239 -10.79 23.27 -12.62
CA PHE A 239 -12.07 22.56 -12.51
C PHE A 239 -13.22 23.38 -13.07
N HIS A 240 -14.20 22.70 -13.65
CA HIS A 240 -15.48 23.28 -14.11
C HIS A 240 -16.62 22.29 -13.84
N VAL A 241 -17.85 22.79 -13.80
CA VAL A 241 -19.06 21.98 -13.64
C VAL A 241 -19.97 22.26 -14.84
N VAL A 242 -20.44 21.21 -15.49
CA VAL A 242 -21.27 21.28 -16.71
C VAL A 242 -22.75 21.42 -16.43
#